data_AF-A0A1F9BZY2-F1
#
_entry.id   AF-A0A1F9BZY2-F1
#
_cell.length_a   1.000
_cell.length_b   1.000
_cell.length_c   1.000
_cell.angle_alpha   90.00
_cell.angle_beta   90.00
_cell.angle_gamma   90.00
#
_symmetry.space_group_name_H-M   'P 1'
#
loop_
_entity.id
_entity.type
_entity.pdbx_description
1 polymer ?
#
loop_
_entity_poly.entity_id
_entity_poly.type
_entity_poly.pdbx_seq_one_letter_code
_entity_poly.pdbx_strand_id
1 'polypeptide(L)'
;MGIRPKWRWGIVPIAGILVGIGFLAYCESQQEISERKSRWERVFSYTGTRFGIPVLKASIQIENGFSEQGKPLYRIRAAINSLDYFGLFFRMNNRFLSTVEVETFVPIQYVKEIDQDGLLVKKKHYLQTIIFDHSSKKIFVEKSDKKEKEEFPLSFETYDPLSMFARHYLREEIYPGRDIHMSIFDGLKLRQMVFHSKKEEVESKIYGKVEAICIESTTSFSNFGEQEGTIRIWYSADRKKIPLSMELGLPMGDIHFELDEMKER
;
A
#
# COMPACT_ATOMS: atom_id res chain seq x y z
N MET A 1 76.79 39.98 -35.41
CA MET A 1 76.58 39.62 -36.84
C MET A 1 75.56 38.48 -36.84
N GLY A 2 74.26 38.74 -37.07
CA GLY A 2 73.65 38.89 -38.40
C GLY A 2 73.38 37.47 -38.95
N ILE A 3 72.16 37.01 -39.26
CA ILE A 3 71.18 37.54 -40.23
C ILE A 3 69.90 36.67 -40.10
N ARG A 4 68.70 37.28 -40.04
CA ARG A 4 67.39 36.70 -40.47
C ARG A 4 67.34 36.73 -42.02
N PRO A 5 66.50 35.99 -42.81
CA PRO A 5 65.10 35.60 -42.52
C PRO A 5 64.55 34.33 -43.26
N LYS A 6 63.30 33.92 -42.98
CA LYS A 6 62.16 33.94 -43.93
C LYS A 6 60.91 33.27 -43.35
N TRP A 7 59.81 34.01 -43.44
CA TRP A 7 58.43 33.56 -43.22
C TRP A 7 57.93 32.74 -44.42
N ARG A 8 57.02 31.78 -44.19
CA ARG A 8 55.78 31.60 -44.98
C ARG A 8 54.77 30.74 -44.21
N TRP A 9 53.50 31.05 -44.48
CA TRP A 9 52.28 30.69 -43.77
C TRP A 9 51.87 29.22 -43.92
N GLY A 10 51.19 28.67 -42.90
CA GLY A 10 50.52 27.38 -42.96
C GLY A 10 49.54 27.19 -41.80
N ILE A 11 48.31 27.69 -42.00
CA ILE A 11 47.00 27.19 -41.53
C ILE A 11 46.96 26.42 -40.19
N VAL A 12 46.30 27.04 -39.20
CA VAL A 12 45.71 26.36 -38.03
C VAL A 12 44.53 25.50 -38.49
N PRO A 13 44.36 24.29 -37.92
CA PRO A 13 43.05 24.02 -37.37
C PRO A 13 43.12 23.54 -35.92
N ILE A 14 42.19 24.14 -35.18
CA ILE A 14 41.67 23.83 -33.86
C ILE A 14 41.50 22.31 -33.68
N ALA A 15 42.32 21.70 -32.82
CA ALA A 15 41.96 20.42 -32.18
C ALA A 15 41.24 20.74 -30.86
N GLY A 16 39.98 21.13 -30.98
CA GLY A 16 39.08 21.34 -29.87
C GLY A 16 38.70 20.00 -29.23
N ILE A 17 38.93 19.92 -27.92
CA ILE A 17 37.97 19.46 -26.90
C ILE A 17 36.95 18.41 -27.41
N LEU A 18 37.29 17.13 -27.27
CA LEU A 18 36.35 16.00 -27.37
C LEU A 18 36.41 15.12 -26.10
N VAL A 19 36.43 15.76 -24.92
CA VAL A 19 36.32 15.03 -23.63
C VAL A 19 34.99 15.34 -22.92
N GLY A 20 34.22 16.33 -23.37
CA GLY A 20 33.00 16.77 -22.69
C GLY A 20 31.74 15.92 -22.94
N ILE A 21 31.64 15.20 -24.06
CA ILE A 21 30.38 14.54 -24.45
C ILE A 21 30.24 13.17 -23.78
N GLY A 22 31.35 12.43 -23.63
CA GLY A 22 31.35 11.12 -22.98
C GLY A 22 31.07 11.19 -21.48
N PHE A 23 31.51 12.26 -20.79
CA PHE A 23 31.28 12.39 -19.35
C PHE A 23 29.86 12.82 -19.01
N LEU A 24 29.25 13.70 -19.84
CA LEU A 24 27.84 14.07 -19.71
C LEU A 24 26.92 12.89 -20.00
N ALA A 25 27.14 12.15 -21.09
CA ALA A 25 26.36 10.95 -21.40
C ALA A 25 26.54 9.85 -20.35
N TYR A 26 27.75 9.70 -19.79
CA TYR A 26 27.98 8.75 -18.70
C TYR A 26 27.25 9.18 -17.42
N CYS A 27 27.25 10.47 -17.08
CA CYS A 27 26.54 11.00 -15.91
C CYS A 27 25.01 10.90 -16.08
N GLU A 28 24.48 11.21 -17.26
CA GLU A 28 23.05 11.11 -17.61
C GLU A 28 22.60 9.64 -17.61
N SER A 29 23.45 8.73 -18.14
CA SER A 29 23.20 7.29 -18.07
C SER A 29 23.29 6.77 -16.63
N GLN A 30 24.21 7.26 -15.79
CA GLN A 30 24.30 6.88 -14.38
C GLN A 30 23.10 7.40 -13.58
N GLN A 31 22.55 8.56 -13.95
CA GLN A 31 21.36 9.13 -13.33
C GLN A 31 20.10 8.35 -13.74
N GLU A 32 19.94 7.97 -15.01
CA GLU A 32 18.88 7.04 -15.47
C GLU A 32 19.05 5.62 -14.89
N ILE A 33 20.28 5.11 -14.77
CA ILE A 33 20.58 3.78 -14.22
C ILE A 33 20.38 3.76 -12.69
N SER A 34 20.65 4.88 -12.00
CA SER A 34 20.39 5.07 -10.56
C SER A 34 18.91 5.27 -10.26
N GLU A 35 18.16 5.95 -11.13
CA GLU A 35 16.69 6.12 -11.02
C GLU A 35 15.93 4.85 -11.42
N ARG A 36 16.54 3.95 -12.19
CA ARG A 36 16.07 2.58 -12.40
C ARG A 36 16.38 1.70 -11.16
N LYS A 37 15.97 2.14 -9.96
CA LYS A 37 15.66 1.19 -8.89
C LYS A 37 14.71 0.15 -9.49
N SER A 38 15.10 -1.12 -9.48
CA SER A 38 14.33 -2.22 -10.08
C SER A 38 12.86 -2.07 -9.71
N ARG A 39 12.03 -1.79 -10.72
CA ARG A 39 10.59 -1.80 -10.54
C ARG A 39 10.23 -3.23 -10.15
N TRP A 40 9.45 -3.36 -9.09
CA TRP A 40 8.96 -4.64 -8.62
C TRP A 40 7.48 -4.51 -8.26
N GLU A 41 6.82 -5.64 -8.37
CA GLU A 41 5.41 -5.81 -8.06
C GLU A 41 5.24 -7.07 -7.22
N ARG A 42 4.47 -6.96 -6.14
CA ARG A 42 4.06 -8.10 -5.32
C ARG A 42 2.56 -8.17 -5.23
N VAL A 43 1.99 -9.33 -5.53
CA VAL A 43 0.55 -9.58 -5.51
C VAL A 43 0.25 -10.74 -4.57
N PHE A 44 -0.66 -10.50 -3.63
CA PHE A 44 -1.21 -11.48 -2.71
C PHE A 44 -2.67 -11.71 -3.06
N SER A 45 -3.05 -12.95 -3.32
CA SER A 45 -4.43 -13.35 -3.62
C SER A 45 -4.99 -14.17 -2.47
N TYR A 46 -6.22 -13.90 -2.05
CA TYR A 46 -6.85 -14.53 -0.89
C TYR A 46 -8.26 -15.06 -1.21
N THR A 47 -8.66 -16.11 -0.50
CA THR A 47 -10.07 -16.52 -0.38
C THR A 47 -10.62 -16.06 0.96
N GLY A 48 -11.67 -15.24 0.92
CA GLY A 48 -12.46 -14.87 2.10
C GLY A 48 -13.55 -15.92 2.35
N THR A 49 -13.57 -16.49 3.54
CA THR A 49 -14.56 -17.44 4.00
C THR A 49 -15.40 -16.86 5.13
N ARG A 50 -16.66 -17.29 5.22
CA ARG A 50 -17.56 -16.99 6.33
C ARG A 50 -18.20 -18.30 6.77
N PHE A 51 -18.06 -18.65 8.04
CA PHE A 51 -18.47 -19.98 8.56
C PHE A 51 -17.88 -21.16 7.75
N GLY A 52 -16.63 -21.03 7.29
CA GLY A 52 -15.95 -22.04 6.46
C GLY A 52 -16.38 -22.08 4.99
N ILE A 53 -17.36 -21.27 4.58
CA ILE A 53 -17.85 -21.22 3.21
C ILE A 53 -17.12 -20.09 2.48
N PRO A 54 -16.44 -20.35 1.34
CA PRO A 54 -15.89 -19.31 0.49
C PRO A 54 -16.99 -18.35 0.04
N VAL A 55 -16.76 -17.05 0.19
CA VAL A 55 -17.72 -15.99 -0.13
C VAL A 55 -17.08 -14.85 -0.93
N LEU A 56 -15.78 -14.63 -0.76
CA LEU A 56 -15.05 -13.52 -1.37
C LEU A 56 -13.73 -14.01 -1.98
N LYS A 57 -13.28 -13.31 -3.03
CA LYS A 57 -11.88 -13.26 -3.45
C LYS A 57 -11.33 -11.89 -3.16
N ALA A 58 -10.14 -11.82 -2.61
CA ALA A 58 -9.44 -10.55 -2.40
C ALA A 58 -8.04 -10.59 -3.02
N SER A 59 -7.53 -9.43 -3.41
CA SER A 59 -6.11 -9.28 -3.72
C SER A 59 -5.55 -8.00 -3.12
N ILE A 60 -4.28 -8.03 -2.76
CA ILE A 60 -3.48 -6.85 -2.41
C ILE A 60 -2.24 -6.85 -3.30
N GLN A 61 -2.02 -5.75 -4.00
CA GLN A 61 -0.91 -5.54 -4.92
C GLN A 61 -0.10 -4.34 -4.42
N ILE A 62 1.21 -4.50 -4.29
CA ILE A 62 2.14 -3.45 -3.91
C ILE A 62 3.15 -3.26 -5.03
N GLU A 63 3.26 -2.03 -5.52
CA GLU A 63 4.17 -1.64 -6.60
C GLU A 63 5.05 -0.46 -6.18
N ASN A 64 6.33 -0.50 -6.55
CA ASN A 64 7.25 0.64 -6.43
C ASN A 64 7.48 1.33 -7.79
N GLY A 65 8.43 2.28 -7.83
CA GLY A 65 8.84 2.94 -9.07
C GLY A 65 7.96 4.13 -9.47
N PHE A 66 7.17 4.65 -8.52
CA PHE A 66 6.44 5.91 -8.67
C PHE A 66 7.16 7.01 -7.90
N SER A 67 6.99 8.25 -8.35
CA SER A 67 7.46 9.43 -7.64
C SER A 67 6.56 10.62 -7.89
N GLU A 68 6.40 11.48 -6.88
CA GLU A 68 5.73 12.76 -7.01
C GLU A 68 6.60 13.83 -6.36
N GLN A 69 6.90 14.91 -7.09
CA GLN A 69 7.77 16.00 -6.62
C GLN A 69 9.14 15.50 -6.07
N GLY A 70 9.70 14.45 -6.69
CA GLY A 70 10.97 13.85 -6.27
C GLY A 70 10.87 12.89 -5.07
N LYS A 71 9.71 12.73 -4.45
CA LYS A 71 9.50 11.75 -3.36
C LYS A 71 9.13 10.38 -3.93
N PRO A 72 9.84 9.30 -3.56
CA PRO A 72 9.51 7.95 -4.00
C PRO A 72 8.23 7.44 -3.33
N LEU A 73 7.36 6.79 -4.11
CA LEU A 73 6.04 6.34 -3.69
C LEU A 73 5.82 4.85 -3.96
N TYR A 74 5.09 4.21 -3.05
CA TYR A 74 4.39 2.96 -3.32
C TYR A 74 2.96 3.24 -3.80
N ARG A 75 2.46 2.38 -4.68
CA ARG A 75 1.02 2.24 -4.94
C ARG A 75 0.57 0.88 -4.44
N ILE A 76 -0.41 0.89 -3.55
CA ILE A 76 -0.98 -0.32 -2.95
C ILE A 76 -2.42 -0.41 -3.38
N ARG A 77 -2.76 -1.43 -4.17
CA ARG A 77 -4.13 -1.67 -4.64
C ARG A 77 -4.71 -2.84 -3.88
N ALA A 78 -5.97 -2.74 -3.49
CA ALA A 78 -6.73 -3.90 -3.05
C ALA A 78 -8.03 -4.03 -3.82
N ALA A 79 -8.39 -5.27 -4.12
CA ALA A 79 -9.65 -5.63 -4.77
C ALA A 79 -10.38 -6.66 -3.92
N ILE A 80 -11.69 -6.51 -3.75
CA ILE A 80 -12.53 -7.49 -3.05
C ILE A 80 -13.75 -7.76 -3.94
N ASN A 81 -13.92 -9.02 -4.33
CA ASN A 81 -15.00 -9.49 -5.19
C ASN A 81 -15.80 -10.58 -4.48
N SER A 82 -17.13 -10.51 -4.53
CA SER A 82 -17.99 -11.64 -4.19
C SER A 82 -17.87 -12.75 -5.24
N LEU A 83 -18.07 -14.00 -4.82
CA LEU A 83 -18.18 -15.11 -5.76
C LEU A 83 -19.51 -15.06 -6.52
N ASP A 84 -19.48 -15.34 -7.83
CA ASP A 84 -20.60 -15.12 -8.75
C ASP A 84 -21.90 -15.85 -8.36
N TYR A 85 -21.79 -17.02 -7.73
CA TYR A 85 -22.95 -17.84 -7.33
C TYR A 85 -23.77 -17.22 -6.17
N PHE A 86 -23.25 -16.17 -5.52
CA PHE A 86 -24.02 -15.38 -4.55
C PHE A 86 -24.68 -14.13 -5.15
N GLY A 87 -24.58 -13.89 -6.46
CA GLY A 87 -24.93 -12.61 -7.08
C GLY A 87 -26.35 -12.08 -6.78
N LEU A 88 -27.33 -12.96 -6.53
CA LEU A 88 -28.68 -12.59 -6.08
C LEU A 88 -28.75 -12.18 -4.59
N PHE A 89 -27.94 -12.79 -3.74
CA PHE A 89 -27.92 -12.57 -2.29
C PHE A 89 -26.97 -11.45 -1.86
N PHE A 90 -25.76 -11.42 -2.41
CA PHE A 90 -24.82 -10.32 -2.24
C PHE A 90 -23.84 -10.25 -3.41
N ARG A 91 -23.64 -9.05 -3.94
CA ARG A 91 -22.62 -8.69 -4.92
C ARG A 91 -21.70 -7.65 -4.29
N MET A 92 -20.40 -7.86 -4.38
CA MET A 92 -19.37 -6.92 -3.92
C MET A 92 -18.27 -6.83 -4.97
N ASN A 93 -17.93 -5.62 -5.38
CA ASN A 93 -16.84 -5.31 -6.29
C ASN A 93 -16.13 -4.04 -5.82
N ASN A 94 -15.41 -4.15 -4.70
CA ASN A 94 -14.75 -3.01 -4.10
C ASN A 94 -13.32 -2.88 -4.61
N ARG A 95 -12.87 -1.64 -4.83
CA ARG A 95 -11.49 -1.31 -5.19
C ARG A 95 -10.95 -0.26 -4.24
N PHE A 96 -9.69 -0.41 -3.90
CA PHE A 96 -8.97 0.46 -2.99
C PHE A 96 -7.60 0.77 -3.58
N LEU A 97 -7.15 2.00 -3.43
CA LEU A 97 -5.82 2.44 -3.85
C LEU A 97 -5.25 3.36 -2.78
N SER A 98 -4.15 2.97 -2.15
CA SER A 98 -3.35 3.85 -1.31
C SER A 98 -2.05 4.24 -2.04
N THR A 99 -1.75 5.53 -2.06
CA THR A 99 -0.48 6.08 -2.51
C THR A 99 0.31 6.53 -1.30
N VAL A 100 1.51 5.99 -1.12
CA VAL A 100 2.24 6.00 0.15
C VAL A 100 3.68 6.43 -0.06
N GLU A 101 4.21 7.28 0.81
CA GLU A 101 5.63 7.65 0.80
C GLU A 101 6.50 6.46 1.23
N VAL A 102 7.54 6.11 0.45
CA VAL A 102 8.34 4.89 0.64
C VAL A 102 9.08 4.87 1.98
N GLU A 103 9.59 6.01 2.43
CA GLU A 103 10.44 6.08 3.63
C GLU A 103 9.63 5.94 4.91
N THR A 104 8.51 6.67 5.01
CA THR A 104 7.73 6.81 6.23
C THR A 104 6.52 5.88 6.27
N PHE A 105 6.07 5.38 5.11
CA PHE A 105 4.81 4.65 4.94
C PHE A 105 3.55 5.46 5.26
N VAL A 106 3.66 6.79 5.39
CA VAL A 106 2.47 7.62 5.56
C VAL A 106 1.73 7.74 4.23
N PRO A 107 0.40 7.62 4.23
CA PRO A 107 -0.38 7.82 3.03
C PRO A 107 -0.39 9.29 2.62
N ILE A 108 -0.45 9.51 1.31
CA ILE A 108 -0.70 10.81 0.68
C ILE A 108 -2.15 10.86 0.19
N GLN A 109 -2.61 9.74 -0.38
CA GLN A 109 -3.96 9.60 -0.90
C GLN A 109 -4.47 8.18 -0.67
N TYR A 110 -5.73 8.05 -0.26
CA TYR A 110 -6.45 6.79 -0.22
C TYR A 110 -7.79 6.92 -0.96
N VAL A 111 -7.97 6.12 -2.02
CA VAL A 111 -9.16 6.09 -2.87
C VAL A 111 -9.92 4.79 -2.64
N LYS A 112 -11.23 4.89 -2.47
CA LYS A 112 -12.14 3.77 -2.25
C LYS A 112 -13.26 3.85 -3.27
N GLU A 113 -13.37 2.85 -4.12
CA GLU A 113 -14.51 2.65 -5.00
C GLU A 113 -15.30 1.48 -4.43
N ILE A 114 -16.50 1.77 -3.93
CA ILE A 114 -17.37 0.78 -3.31
C ILE A 114 -18.54 0.54 -4.26
N ASP A 115 -18.68 -0.71 -4.70
CA ASP A 115 -19.81 -1.18 -5.49
C ASP A 115 -20.36 -2.47 -4.86
N GLN A 116 -21.45 -2.32 -4.11
CA GLN A 116 -22.09 -3.38 -3.34
C GLN A 116 -23.60 -3.34 -3.58
N ASP A 117 -24.20 -4.50 -3.81
CA ASP A 117 -25.65 -4.65 -4.00
C ASP A 117 -26.12 -6.04 -3.52
N GLY A 118 -27.42 -6.24 -3.31
CA GLY A 118 -28.01 -7.53 -2.97
C GLY A 118 -28.94 -7.53 -1.74
N LEU A 119 -29.54 -8.69 -1.46
CA LEU A 119 -30.54 -8.86 -0.40
C LEU A 119 -29.92 -8.86 1.01
N LEU A 120 -28.68 -9.34 1.17
CA LEU A 120 -28.00 -9.50 2.46
C LEU A 120 -26.95 -8.42 2.74
N VAL A 121 -26.76 -7.47 1.82
CA VAL A 121 -25.78 -6.39 1.94
C VAL A 121 -26.45 -5.07 1.61
N LYS A 122 -26.16 -4.03 2.40
CA LYS A 122 -26.65 -2.68 2.10
C LYS A 122 -26.08 -2.20 0.77
N LYS A 123 -26.95 -1.82 -0.16
CA LYS A 123 -26.56 -1.19 -1.43
C LYS A 123 -25.70 0.05 -1.16
N LYS A 124 -24.49 0.07 -1.71
CA LYS A 124 -23.53 1.17 -1.63
C LYS A 124 -22.84 1.30 -2.97
N HIS A 125 -22.91 2.49 -3.56
CA HIS A 125 -22.21 2.80 -4.80
C HIS A 125 -21.62 4.20 -4.69
N TYR A 126 -20.33 4.29 -4.38
CA TYR A 126 -19.64 5.58 -4.23
C TYR A 126 -18.14 5.46 -4.50
N LEU A 127 -17.58 6.57 -4.97
CA LEU A 127 -16.15 6.84 -4.98
C LEU A 127 -15.83 7.80 -3.83
N GLN A 128 -14.85 7.45 -3.01
CA GLN A 128 -14.36 8.28 -1.92
C GLN A 128 -12.86 8.51 -2.08
N THR A 129 -12.43 9.76 -2.13
CA THR A 129 -11.03 10.17 -2.16
C THR A 129 -10.68 10.82 -0.83
N ILE A 130 -9.59 10.36 -0.22
CA ILE A 130 -9.07 10.85 1.05
C ILE A 130 -7.66 11.37 0.78
N ILE A 131 -7.41 12.63 1.10
CA ILE A 131 -6.11 13.28 0.96
C ILE A 131 -5.54 13.55 2.34
N PHE A 132 -4.33 13.07 2.59
CA PHE A 132 -3.60 13.26 3.85
C PHE A 132 -2.60 14.40 3.64
N ASP A 133 -3.01 15.61 3.96
CA ASP A 133 -2.15 16.79 3.86
C ASP A 133 -1.33 16.96 5.14
N HIS A 134 -0.14 16.37 5.13
CA HIS A 134 0.83 16.45 6.22
C HIS A 134 1.35 17.88 6.46
N SER A 135 1.29 18.77 5.45
CA SER A 135 1.76 20.15 5.58
C SER A 135 0.78 21.02 6.36
N SER A 136 -0.52 20.90 6.05
CA SER A 136 -1.58 21.61 6.78
C SER A 136 -2.11 20.85 8.01
N LYS A 137 -1.63 19.61 8.23
CA LYS A 137 -2.08 18.69 9.29
C LYS A 137 -3.59 18.42 9.22
N LYS A 138 -4.09 18.22 8.00
CA LYS A 138 -5.51 17.95 7.73
C LYS A 138 -5.68 16.72 6.86
N ILE A 139 -6.84 16.08 7.01
CA ILE A 139 -7.34 15.06 6.11
C ILE A 139 -8.57 15.64 5.41
N PHE A 140 -8.55 15.61 4.07
CA PHE A 140 -9.69 16.03 3.25
C PHE A 140 -10.39 14.80 2.69
N VAL A 141 -11.70 14.73 2.87
CA VAL A 141 -12.52 13.61 2.39
C VAL A 141 -13.55 14.13 1.40
N GLU A 142 -13.50 13.60 0.19
CA GLU A 142 -14.43 13.90 -0.90
C GLU A 142 -15.15 12.61 -1.31
N LYS A 143 -16.48 12.64 -1.40
CA LYS A 143 -17.29 11.50 -1.82
C LYS A 143 -18.12 11.89 -3.04
N SER A 144 -18.21 11.02 -4.04
CA SER A 144 -18.94 11.30 -5.29
C SER A 144 -20.45 11.50 -5.10
N ASP A 145 -21.01 10.93 -4.03
CA ASP A 145 -22.43 11.01 -3.68
C ASP A 145 -22.78 12.23 -2.81
N LYS A 146 -21.78 13.00 -2.36
CA LYS A 146 -21.94 14.21 -1.56
C LYS A 146 -21.28 15.40 -2.24
N LYS A 147 -21.87 16.57 -2.11
CA LYS A 147 -21.25 17.82 -2.62
C LYS A 147 -20.24 18.43 -1.65
N GLU A 148 -20.32 18.08 -0.37
CA GLU A 148 -19.51 18.69 0.67
C GLU A 148 -18.21 17.90 0.89
N LYS A 149 -17.10 18.65 1.05
CA LYS A 149 -15.82 18.11 1.49
C LYS A 149 -15.79 18.11 3.00
N GLU A 150 -15.48 16.96 3.59
CA GLU A 150 -15.33 16.82 5.04
C GLU A 150 -13.84 17.00 5.40
N GLU A 151 -13.56 17.75 6.47
CA GLU A 151 -12.20 17.98 6.97
C GLU A 151 -12.02 17.34 8.35
N PHE A 152 -10.87 16.69 8.55
CA PHE A 152 -10.51 16.07 9.82
C PHE A 152 -9.09 16.47 10.24
N PRO A 153 -8.76 16.51 11.54
CA PRO A 153 -7.39 16.70 11.98
C PRO A 153 -6.52 15.49 11.62
N LEU A 154 -5.29 15.75 11.17
CA LEU A 154 -4.27 14.72 10.92
C LEU A 154 -3.28 14.68 12.09
N SER A 155 -3.26 13.57 12.82
CA SER A 155 -2.21 13.31 13.81
C SER A 155 -0.96 12.71 13.16
N PHE A 156 0.18 12.82 13.84
CA PHE A 156 1.38 12.04 13.48
C PHE A 156 1.05 10.54 13.47
N GLU A 157 1.74 9.76 12.62
CA GLU A 157 1.53 8.31 12.49
C GLU A 157 0.08 7.89 12.18
N THR A 158 -0.61 8.68 11.37
CA THR A 158 -1.90 8.28 10.82
C THR A 158 -1.71 7.52 9.52
N TYR A 159 -2.25 6.30 9.46
CA TYR A 159 -2.22 5.41 8.32
C TYR A 159 -3.64 5.18 7.79
N ASP A 160 -3.75 4.75 6.55
CA ASP A 160 -4.94 4.07 6.03
C ASP A 160 -4.75 2.54 6.15
N PRO A 161 -5.80 1.72 5.97
CA PRO A 161 -5.69 0.27 6.10
C PRO A 161 -4.61 -0.38 5.22
N LEU A 162 -4.42 0.09 3.98
CA LEU A 162 -3.44 -0.48 3.05
C LEU A 162 -2.02 -0.01 3.36
N SER A 163 -1.82 1.25 3.73
CA SER A 163 -0.51 1.73 4.18
C SER A 163 -0.06 1.04 5.47
N MET A 164 -0.99 0.81 6.40
CA MET A 164 -0.72 0.02 7.62
C MET A 164 -0.27 -1.41 7.26
N PHE A 165 -1.01 -2.10 6.38
CA PHE A 165 -0.63 -3.44 5.91
C PHE A 165 0.77 -3.46 5.28
N ALA A 166 1.05 -2.55 4.34
CA ALA A 166 2.32 -2.51 3.64
C ALA A 166 3.50 -2.15 4.56
N ARG A 167 3.29 -1.29 5.57
CA ARG A 167 4.33 -0.94 6.55
C ARG A 167 4.81 -2.17 7.30
N HIS A 168 3.90 -3.00 7.80
CA HIS A 168 4.23 -4.20 8.57
C HIS A 168 4.85 -5.28 7.67
N TYR A 169 4.35 -5.41 6.44
CA TYR A 169 4.93 -6.34 5.47
C TYR A 169 6.36 -5.97 5.06
N LEU A 170 6.59 -4.71 4.67
CA LEU A 170 7.84 -4.31 4.00
C LEU A 170 8.94 -3.79 4.95
N ARG A 171 8.57 -3.17 6.09
CA ARG A 171 9.53 -2.39 6.89
C ARG A 171 9.55 -2.81 8.35
N GLU A 172 8.40 -2.86 9.01
CA GLU A 172 8.33 -2.97 10.47
C GLU A 172 8.69 -4.38 10.96
N GLU A 173 9.55 -4.47 11.95
CA GLU A 173 9.76 -5.73 12.68
C GLU A 173 8.70 -5.85 13.77
N ILE A 174 7.98 -6.98 13.77
CA ILE A 174 6.91 -7.23 14.74
C ILE A 174 7.48 -8.10 15.84
N TYR A 175 7.59 -7.54 17.04
CA TYR A 175 8.11 -8.27 18.20
C TYR A 175 6.96 -8.82 19.04
N PRO A 176 6.79 -10.15 19.14
CA PRO A 176 5.71 -10.75 19.91
C PRO A 176 5.66 -10.25 21.36
N GLY A 177 4.45 -10.05 21.88
CA GLY A 177 4.20 -9.55 23.23
C GLY A 177 4.36 -8.04 23.37
N ARG A 178 4.53 -7.30 22.27
CA ARG A 178 4.57 -5.83 22.28
C ARG A 178 3.33 -5.23 21.67
N ASP A 179 2.95 -4.08 22.22
CA ASP A 179 1.88 -3.25 21.72
C ASP A 179 2.40 -2.31 20.63
N ILE A 180 1.62 -2.20 19.56
CA ILE A 180 1.88 -1.28 18.45
C ILE A 180 0.79 -0.24 18.43
N HIS A 181 1.16 1.00 18.73
CA HIS A 181 0.26 2.14 18.71
C HIS A 181 0.30 2.81 17.34
N MET A 182 -0.87 3.10 16.79
CA MET A 182 -0.96 3.92 15.56
C MET A 182 -2.34 4.55 15.43
N SER A 183 -2.42 5.61 14.63
CA SER A 183 -3.70 6.17 14.20
C SER A 183 -4.10 5.55 12.86
N ILE A 184 -5.37 5.17 12.71
CA ILE A 184 -5.94 4.71 11.43
C ILE A 184 -7.09 5.62 11.03
N PHE A 185 -7.10 6.06 9.77
CA PHE A 185 -8.19 6.79 9.16
C PHE A 185 -8.70 6.04 7.92
N ASP A 186 -9.93 5.54 8.00
CA ASP A 186 -10.56 4.71 6.96
C ASP A 186 -11.49 5.50 6.01
N GLY A 187 -11.55 6.82 6.17
CA GLY A 187 -12.47 7.70 5.47
C GLY A 187 -13.74 8.07 6.24
N LEU A 188 -13.90 7.60 7.48
CA LEU A 188 -15.05 7.96 8.33
C LEU A 188 -14.62 8.69 9.60
N LYS A 189 -13.67 8.13 10.34
CA LYS A 189 -13.13 8.76 11.53
C LYS A 189 -11.70 8.34 11.82
N LEU A 190 -10.99 9.20 12.54
CA LEU A 190 -9.67 8.91 13.06
C LEU A 190 -9.79 8.00 14.27
N ARG A 191 -9.05 6.90 14.27
CA ARG A 191 -9.04 5.89 15.34
C ARG A 191 -7.64 5.75 15.87
N GLN A 192 -7.46 5.96 17.17
CA GLN A 192 -6.24 5.52 17.84
C GLN A 192 -6.41 4.04 18.16
N MET A 193 -5.51 3.21 17.63
CA MET A 193 -5.57 1.76 17.75
C MET A 193 -4.32 1.25 18.47
N VAL A 194 -4.52 0.22 19.28
CA VAL A 194 -3.46 -0.55 19.90
C VAL A 194 -3.55 -1.95 19.33
N PHE A 195 -2.51 -2.38 18.62
CA PHE A 195 -2.40 -3.75 18.13
C PHE A 195 -1.51 -4.54 19.08
N HIS A 196 -2.05 -5.60 19.66
CA HIS A 196 -1.29 -6.58 20.42
C HIS A 196 -0.68 -7.59 19.46
N SER A 197 0.59 -7.94 19.67
CA SER A 197 1.28 -8.94 18.86
C SER A 197 1.48 -10.25 19.62
N LYS A 198 1.24 -11.38 18.96
CA LYS A 198 1.51 -12.72 19.50
C LYS A 198 2.14 -13.62 18.45
N LYS A 199 3.01 -14.54 18.89
CA LYS A 199 3.56 -15.59 18.03
C LYS A 199 2.72 -16.86 18.19
N GLU A 200 2.34 -17.49 17.10
CA GLU A 200 1.59 -18.75 17.11
C GLU A 200 1.88 -19.60 15.85
N GLU A 201 1.63 -20.90 15.93
CA GLU A 201 1.66 -21.78 14.74
C GLU A 201 0.31 -21.70 14.03
N VAL A 202 0.32 -21.46 12.73
CA VAL A 202 -0.88 -21.43 11.89
C VAL A 202 -0.75 -22.41 10.73
N GLU A 203 -1.88 -22.97 10.31
CA GLU A 203 -1.95 -23.76 9.07
C GLU A 203 -2.14 -22.81 7.89
N SER A 204 -1.22 -22.84 6.93
CA SER A 204 -1.32 -22.10 5.67
C SER A 204 -1.63 -23.06 4.53
N LYS A 205 -2.66 -22.76 3.76
CA LYS A 205 -3.01 -23.52 2.54
C LYS A 205 -1.85 -23.82 1.59
N ILE A 206 -0.89 -22.89 1.43
CA ILE A 206 0.21 -23.03 0.47
C ILE A 206 1.58 -23.33 1.10
N TYR A 207 1.73 -23.16 2.42
CA TYR A 207 2.99 -23.38 3.13
C TYR A 207 2.91 -24.46 4.22
N GLY A 208 1.74 -25.04 4.48
CA GLY A 208 1.50 -25.95 5.59
C GLY A 208 1.60 -25.23 6.94
N LYS A 209 2.09 -25.93 7.97
CA LYS A 209 2.35 -25.36 9.29
C LYS A 209 3.47 -24.33 9.26
N VAL A 210 3.16 -23.10 9.65
CA VAL A 210 4.10 -21.97 9.67
C VAL A 210 4.02 -21.26 11.01
N GLU A 211 5.18 -20.91 11.59
CA GLU A 211 5.21 -19.95 12.69
C GLU A 211 4.86 -18.55 12.17
N ALA A 212 3.86 -17.92 12.76
CA ALA A 212 3.38 -16.60 12.38
C ALA A 212 3.35 -15.64 13.58
N ILE A 213 3.38 -14.36 13.27
CA ILE A 213 3.13 -13.27 14.21
C ILE A 213 1.79 -12.65 13.83
N CYS A 214 0.82 -12.79 14.72
CA CYS A 214 -0.49 -12.15 14.62
C CYS A 214 -0.42 -10.77 15.25
N ILE A 215 -0.86 -9.74 14.53
CA ILE A 215 -1.22 -8.44 15.11
C ILE A 215 -2.74 -8.36 15.22
N GLU A 216 -3.24 -8.01 16.40
CA GLU A 216 -4.67 -8.02 16.74
C GLU A 216 -5.08 -6.71 17.40
N SER A 217 -6.19 -6.11 16.96
CA SER A 217 -6.78 -4.95 17.62
C SER A 217 -8.30 -5.00 17.58
N THR A 218 -8.92 -4.54 18.67
CA THR A 218 -10.37 -4.35 18.74
C THR A 218 -10.70 -2.90 18.44
N THR A 219 -11.66 -2.67 17.54
CA THR A 219 -12.13 -1.32 17.21
C THR A 219 -13.60 -1.33 16.82
N SER A 220 -14.28 -0.21 17.03
CA SER A 220 -15.65 -0.03 16.54
C SER A 220 -15.65 0.10 15.01
N PHE A 221 -16.56 -0.52 14.28
CA PHE A 221 -16.68 -0.30 12.85
C PHE A 221 -17.86 0.61 12.53
N SER A 222 -17.57 1.86 12.14
CA SER A 222 -18.63 2.86 11.85
C SER A 222 -19.54 2.43 10.70
N ASN A 223 -19.01 1.67 9.73
CA ASN A 223 -19.80 1.10 8.63
C ASN A 223 -20.84 0.06 9.05
N PHE A 224 -20.71 -0.50 10.26
CA PHE A 224 -21.60 -1.49 10.86
C PHE A 224 -22.32 -0.93 12.10
N GLY A 225 -22.52 0.39 12.16
CA GLY A 225 -23.27 1.02 13.25
C GLY A 225 -22.49 1.15 14.55
N GLU A 226 -21.18 1.39 14.46
CA GLU A 226 -20.27 1.55 15.62
C GLU A 226 -20.12 0.32 16.50
N GLN A 227 -20.51 -0.85 15.98
CA GLN A 227 -20.33 -2.08 16.71
C GLN A 227 -18.84 -2.46 16.78
N GLU A 228 -18.43 -2.98 17.93
CA GLU A 228 -17.08 -3.50 18.12
C GLU A 228 -16.82 -4.70 17.22
N GLY A 229 -15.62 -4.76 16.68
CA GLY A 229 -15.11 -5.90 15.97
C GLY A 229 -13.60 -6.01 16.14
N THR A 230 -13.03 -7.09 15.61
CA THR A 230 -11.61 -7.40 15.74
C THR A 230 -10.95 -7.39 14.37
N ILE A 231 -9.73 -6.87 14.29
CA ILE A 231 -8.86 -7.00 13.12
C ILE A 231 -7.69 -7.87 13.52
N ARG A 232 -7.44 -8.94 12.77
CA ARG A 232 -6.23 -9.77 12.92
C ARG A 232 -5.51 -9.87 11.58
N ILE A 233 -4.19 -9.80 11.61
CA ILE A 233 -3.34 -10.05 10.43
C ILE A 233 -2.18 -10.94 10.88
N TRP A 234 -2.00 -12.05 10.17
CA TRP A 234 -0.90 -12.98 10.41
C TRP A 234 0.19 -12.78 9.36
N TYR A 235 1.39 -12.45 9.82
CA TYR A 235 2.59 -12.43 8.99
C TYR A 235 3.47 -13.63 9.35
N SER A 236 4.11 -14.29 8.40
CA SER A 236 5.10 -15.33 8.72
C SER A 236 6.19 -14.76 9.64
N ALA A 237 6.67 -15.54 10.60
CA ALA A 237 7.68 -15.12 11.56
C ALA A 237 9.10 -15.10 10.97
N ASP A 238 9.25 -15.46 9.69
CA ASP A 238 10.52 -15.38 8.97
C ASP A 238 10.78 -13.95 8.44
N ARG A 239 11.97 -13.73 7.88
CA ARG A 239 12.36 -12.42 7.34
C ARG A 239 11.46 -11.92 6.19
N LYS A 240 10.72 -12.81 5.53
CA LYS A 240 9.86 -12.44 4.40
C LYS A 240 8.53 -11.84 4.88
N LYS A 241 8.10 -12.14 6.11
CA LYS A 241 6.87 -11.63 6.72
C LYS A 241 5.66 -11.76 5.80
N ILE A 242 5.53 -12.89 5.11
CA ILE A 242 4.44 -13.14 4.15
C ILE A 242 3.10 -13.00 4.90
N PRO A 243 2.18 -12.15 4.43
CA PRO A 243 0.84 -12.01 5.01
C PRO A 243 0.01 -13.26 4.70
N LEU A 244 -0.03 -14.20 5.64
CA LEU A 244 -0.63 -15.53 5.48
C LEU A 244 -2.16 -15.48 5.51
N SER A 245 -2.72 -14.63 6.38
CA SER A 245 -4.16 -14.50 6.53
C SER A 245 -4.53 -13.18 7.19
N MET A 246 -5.80 -12.81 7.03
CA MET A 246 -6.42 -11.65 7.67
C MET A 246 -7.80 -12.05 8.17
N GLU A 247 -8.22 -11.50 9.30
CA GLU A 247 -9.57 -11.74 9.82
C GLU A 247 -10.21 -10.42 10.22
N LEU A 248 -11.47 -10.29 9.83
CA LEU A 248 -12.34 -9.22 10.28
C LEU A 248 -13.45 -9.84 11.11
N GLY A 249 -13.31 -9.75 12.43
CA GLY A 249 -14.32 -10.18 13.38
C GLY A 249 -15.42 -9.14 13.47
N LEU A 250 -16.65 -9.48 13.05
CA LEU A 250 -17.79 -8.58 13.07
C LEU A 250 -18.91 -9.20 13.91
N PRO A 251 -19.80 -8.40 14.52
CA PRO A 251 -20.91 -8.93 15.32
C PRO A 251 -21.86 -9.85 14.55
N MET A 252 -21.92 -9.69 13.23
CA MET A 252 -22.73 -10.53 12.35
C MET A 252 -21.98 -11.80 11.88
N GLY A 253 -20.77 -12.04 12.36
CA GLY A 253 -19.92 -13.17 12.02
C GLY A 253 -18.65 -12.74 11.29
N ASP A 254 -17.61 -13.55 11.47
CA ASP A 254 -16.26 -13.24 11.05
C ASP A 254 -16.04 -13.55 9.58
N ILE A 255 -15.19 -12.77 8.93
CA ILE A 255 -14.70 -13.05 7.59
C ILE A 255 -13.21 -13.32 7.69
N HIS A 256 -12.80 -14.53 7.32
CA HIS A 256 -11.41 -14.98 7.34
C HIS A 256 -10.87 -15.06 5.91
N PHE A 257 -9.83 -14.28 5.61
CA PHE A 257 -9.12 -14.28 4.34
C PHE A 257 -7.84 -15.11 4.47
N GLU A 258 -7.73 -16.19 3.71
CA GLU A 258 -6.55 -17.04 3.67
C GLU A 258 -5.81 -16.88 2.35
N LEU A 259 -4.48 -16.79 2.40
CA LEU A 259 -3.62 -16.60 1.23
C LEU A 259 -3.68 -17.83 0.30
N ASP A 260 -4.16 -17.62 -0.92
CA ASP A 260 -4.18 -18.62 -1.99
C ASP A 260 -2.89 -18.61 -2.81
N GLU A 261 -2.30 -17.44 -3.03
CA GLU A 261 -1.18 -17.27 -3.96
C GLU A 261 -0.41 -15.99 -3.66
N MET A 262 0.92 -16.04 -3.80
CA MET A 262 1.79 -14.88 -3.84
C MET A 262 2.58 -14.88 -5.16
N LYS A 263 2.55 -13.75 -5.88
CA LYS A 263 3.35 -13.51 -7.09
C LYS A 263 4.28 -12.33 -6.88
N GLU A 264 5.51 -12.45 -7.37
CA GLU A 264 6.53 -11.38 -7.39
C GLU A 264 7.06 -11.24 -8.81
N ARG A 265 7.19 -10.00 -9.29
CA ARG A 265 7.65 -9.64 -10.64
C ARG A 265 8.62 -8.48 -10.60
#